data_AF-A0A2G4SRQ3-F1
#
_entry.id   AF-A0A2G4SRQ3-F1
#
_cell.length_a   1.000
_cell.length_b   1.000
_cell.length_c   1.000
_cell.angle_alpha   90.00
_cell.angle_beta   90.00
_cell.angle_gamma   90.00
#
_symmetry.space_group_name_H-M   'P 1'
#
loop_
_entity.id
_entity.type
_entity.pdbx_description
1 polymer ?
#
loop_
_entity_poly.entity_id
_entity_poly.type
_entity_poly.pdbx_seq_one_letter_code
_entity_poly.pdbx_strand_id
1 'polypeptide(L)' 'MTVAKLNRIAKSDPLYVGNYTVKQKTQGGSYVLLDITGALLPRDAPLSHIKVIFQEIPFN' A
#
# COMPACT_ATOMS: atom_id res chain seq x y z
N MET A 1 -5.49 4.75 -6.87
CA MET A 1 -5.51 4.70 -5.40
C MET A 1 -4.09 4.55 -4.88
N THR A 2 -3.63 5.54 -4.10
CA THR A 2 -2.29 5.58 -3.50
C THR A 2 -2.38 5.20 -2.02
N VAL A 3 -1.49 4.31 -1.58
CA VAL A 3 -1.44 3.75 -0.23
C VAL A 3 -0.02 3.80 0.34
N ALA A 4 0.11 3.96 1.65
CA ALA A 4 1.37 3.77 2.37
C ALA A 4 1.38 2.40 3.03
N LYS A 5 2.56 1.79 3.14
CA LYS A 5 2.73 0.47 3.75
C LYS A 5 3.29 0.59 5.16
N LEU A 6 2.79 -0.23 6.08
CA LEU A 6 3.35 -0.37 7.42
C LEU A 6 4.81 -0.83 7.31
N ASN A 7 5.74 -0.03 7.79
CA ASN A 7 7.17 -0.34 7.80
C ASN A 7 7.87 0.19 9.06
N ARG A 8 7.21 0.00 10.20
CA ARG A 8 7.74 0.42 11.49
C ARG A 8 8.70 -0.63 12.03
N ILE A 9 9.97 -0.26 12.14
CA ILE A 9 11.02 -1.14 12.70
C ILE A 9 11.28 -0.75 14.16
N ALA A 10 11.46 0.54 14.45
CA ALA A 10 11.61 1.06 15.80
C ALA A 10 10.41 1.94 16.22
N LYS A 11 10.29 2.21 17.53
CA LYS A 11 9.19 3.03 18.05
C LYS A 11 9.19 4.46 17.50
N SER A 12 10.36 5.00 17.16
CA SER A 12 10.54 6.34 16.61
C SER A 12 10.33 6.43 15.11
N ASP A 13 10.26 5.29 14.40
CA ASP A 13 10.06 5.30 12.96
C ASP A 13 8.61 5.64 12.59
N PRO A 14 8.41 6.28 11.42
CA PRO A 14 7.09 6.46 10.87
C PRO A 14 6.38 5.12 10.71
N LEU A 15 5.11 5.08 11.14
CA LEU A 15 4.32 3.86 11.11
C LEU A 15 4.12 3.36 9.67
N TYR A 16 3.76 4.28 8.77
CA TYR A 16 3.54 4.00 7.36
C TYR A 16 4.54 4.76 6.50
N VAL A 17 5.09 4.09 5.49
CA VAL A 17 6.14 4.62 4.61
C VAL A 17 5.79 4.30 3.16
N GLY A 18 6.17 5.20 2.26
CA GLY A 18 6.10 5.02 0.81
C GLY A 18 4.76 5.39 0.19
N ASN A 19 4.80 5.64 -1.12
CA ASN A 19 3.64 5.95 -1.95
C ASN A 19 3.45 4.82 -2.95
N TYR A 20 2.68 3.82 -2.57
CA TYR A 20 2.43 2.66 -3.40
C TYR A 20 1.09 2.78 -4.11
N THR A 21 1.00 2.21 -5.30
CA THR A 21 -0.25 2.08 -6.04
C THR A 21 -0.77 0.66 -5.90
N VAL A 22 -2.05 0.49 -5.57
CA VAL A 22 -2.66 -0.84 -5.55
C VAL A 22 -2.87 -1.32 -6.99
N LYS A 23 -2.17 -2.38 -7.38
CA LYS A 23 -2.33 -3.01 -8.71
C LYS A 23 -3.51 -3.96 -8.74
N GLN A 24 -3.60 -4.83 -7.74
CA GLN A 24 -4.59 -5.89 -7.70
C GLN A 24 -4.84 -6.33 -6.26
N LYS A 25 -6.06 -6.80 -6.00
CA LYS A 25 -6.41 -7.52 -4.78
C LYS A 25 -6.34 -9.02 -5.05
N THR A 26 -5.56 -9.73 -4.24
CA THR A 26 -5.50 -11.20 -4.26
C THR A 26 -6.76 -11.80 -3.63
N GLN A 27 -7.08 -13.03 -3.99
CA GLN A 27 -8.26 -13.74 -3.47
C GLN A 27 -8.22 -13.93 -1.94
N GLY A 28 -7.02 -13.92 -1.34
CA GLY A 28 -6.82 -13.96 0.12
C GLY A 28 -7.03 -12.63 0.84
N GLY A 29 -7.41 -11.56 0.14
CA GLY A 29 -7.66 -10.25 0.75
C GLY A 29 -6.40 -9.37 0.91
N SER A 30 -5.22 -9.86 0.51
CA SER A 30 -4.01 -9.04 0.39
C SER A 30 -3.99 -8.23 -0.90
N TYR A 31 -3.23 -7.15 -0.92
CA TYR A 31 -3.03 -6.28 -2.08
C TYR A 31 -1.64 -6.41 -2.64
N VAL A 32 -1.56 -6.47 -3.97
CA VAL A 32 -0.32 -6.34 -4.73
C VAL A 32 -0.05 -4.85 -4.91
N LEU A 33 1.06 -4.40 -4.35
CA LEU A 33 1.48 -3.01 -4.38
C LEU A 33 2.55 -2.80 -5.45
N LEU A 34 2.40 -1.71 -6.20
CA LEU A 34 3.40 -1.15 -7.10
C LEU A 34 4.07 0.03 -6.43
N ASP A 35 5.39 0.08 -6.52
CA ASP A 35 6.16 1.26 -6.20
C ASP A 35 5.98 2.36 -7.27
N ILE A 36 6.38 3.60 -6.95
CA ILE A 36 6.38 4.73 -7.89
C ILE A 36 7.20 4.44 -9.16
N THR A 37 8.19 3.55 -9.06
CA THR A 37 9.03 3.09 -10.17
C THR A 37 8.34 2.05 -11.07
N GLY A 38 7.14 1.59 -10.70
CA GLY A 38 6.44 0.49 -11.37
C GLY A 38 6.93 -0.90 -10.94
N ALA A 39 7.87 -0.99 -9.99
CA ALA A 39 8.31 -2.25 -9.42
C ALA A 39 7.22 -2.85 -8.51
N LEU A 40 6.99 -4.15 -8.63
CA LEU A 40 6.09 -4.88 -7.73
C LEU A 40 6.78 -5.15 -6.41
N LEU A 41 6.09 -4.92 -5.30
CA LEU A 41 6.62 -5.32 -4.01
C LEU A 41 6.72 -6.85 -3.93
N PRO A 42 7.83 -7.37 -3.35
CA PRO A 42 8.06 -8.81 -3.26
C PRO A 42 7.09 -9.53 -2.30
N ARG A 43 6.33 -8.78 -1.50
CA ARG A 43 5.32 -9.30 -0.58
C ARG A 43 4.00 -8.58 -0.80
N ASP A 44 2.95 -9.36 -0.93
CA ASP A 44 1.58 -8.88 -0.82
C ASP A 44 1.36 -8.22 0.55
N ALA A 45 0.61 -7.13 0.56
CA ALA A 45 0.34 -6.35 1.76
C ALA A 45 -1.12 -6.55 2.17
N PRO A 46 -1.40 -7.14 3.34
CA PRO A 46 -2.77 -7.25 3.82
C PRO A 46 -3.36 -5.87 4.09
N LEU A 47 -4.69 -5.76 4.08
CA LEU A 47 -5.39 -4.49 4.32
C LEU A 47 -4.94 -3.79 5.61
N SER A 48 -4.66 -4.57 6.67
CA SER A 48 -4.18 -4.07 7.96
C SER A 48 -2.78 -3.46 7.93
N HIS A 49 -1.99 -3.74 6.89
CA HIS A 49 -0.64 -3.20 6.69
C HIS A 49 -0.59 -2.09 5.64
N ILE A 50 -1.74 -1.65 5.13
CA ILE A 50 -1.80 -0.54 4.18
C ILE A 50 -2.71 0.56 4.72
N LYS A 51 -2.34 1.80 4.44
CA LYS A 51 -3.15 2.97 4.74
C LYS A 51 -3.40 3.73 3.44
N VAL A 52 -4.67 3.95 3.11
CA VAL A 52 -5.02 4.78 1.95
C VAL A 52 -4.60 6.21 2.23
N ILE A 53 -3.76 6.76 1.36
CA ILE A 53 -3.33 8.16 1.41
C ILE A 53 -4.21 8.98 0.48
N PHE A 54 -4.53 8.42 -0.69
CA PHE A 54 -5.30 9.11 -1.70
C PHE A 54 -6.15 8.12 -2.50
N GLN A 55 -7.45 8.39 -2.57
CA GLN A 55 -8.38 7.66 -3.40
C GLN A 55 -9.07 8.67 -4.28
N GLU A 56 -8.83 8.60 -5.59
CA GLU A 56 -9.72 9.26 -6.53
C GLU A 56 -11.07 8.56 -6.42
N ILE A 57 -12.04 9.25 -5.84
CA ILE A 57 -13.43 8.84 -5.87
C ILE A 57 -13.92 9.27 -7.25
N PRO A 58 -14.29 8.33 -8.15
CA PRO A 58 -14.90 8.72 -9.41
C PRO A 58 -16.20 9.46 -9.08
N PHE A 59 -16.27 10.74 -9.44
CA PHE A 59 -17.51 11.51 -9.40
C PHE A 59 -18.45 10.89 -10.43
N ASN A 60 -19.53 10.27 -9.96
CA ASN A 60 -20.63 9.77 -10.77
C ASN A 60 -21.83 10.69 -10.61
#